data_AF-A0A1I1FXJ3-F1
#
_entry.id   AF-A0A1I1FXJ3-F1
#
_cell.length_a   1.000
_cell.length_b   1.000
_cell.length_c   1.000
_cell.angle_alpha   90.00
_cell.angle_beta   90.00
_cell.angle_gamma   90.00
#
_symmetry.space_group_name_H-M   'P 1'
#
loop_
_entity.id
_entity.type
_entity.pdbx_description
1 polymer ?
#
loop_
_entity_poly.entity_id
_entity_poly.type
_entity_poly.pdbx_seq_one_letter_code
_entity_poly.pdbx_strand_id
1 'polypeptide(L)'
;MTGATTSFLSENKQNYNVSRQWSFNKNLPNLDSKFSHNETALMHFLQNVDVIKVHDEVINRAKKFCSDFFLEQEKISDFKTDSFHNKLQSGLGIEVNIYDHNNKDLIIAKGHLLQLFDDQVQVQISQNHFPADNLIQAFPVKQVALI
;
A
#
# COMPACT_ATOMS: atom_id res chain seq x y z
N MET A 1 6.76 8.70 -10.38
CA MET A 1 7.05 7.26 -10.27
C MET A 1 7.97 7.11 -9.07
N THR A 2 7.64 6.26 -8.11
CA THR A 2 8.36 6.18 -6.82
C THR A 2 9.72 5.48 -6.97
N GLY A 3 9.95 4.84 -8.13
CA GLY A 3 11.14 4.05 -8.42
C GLY A 3 11.16 2.72 -7.66
N ALA A 4 10.03 2.34 -7.05
CA ALA A 4 9.88 1.08 -6.35
C ALA A 4 9.38 -0.02 -7.29
N THR A 5 9.84 -1.25 -7.05
CA THR A 5 9.31 -2.46 -7.67
C THR A 5 8.44 -3.16 -6.64
N THR A 6 7.17 -3.40 -6.99
CA THR A 6 6.29 -4.28 -6.22
C THR A 6 6.13 -5.59 -6.99
N SER A 7 6.35 -6.71 -6.32
CA SER A 7 6.30 -8.06 -6.90
C SER A 7 5.22 -8.89 -6.18
N PHE A 8 4.51 -9.71 -6.95
CA PHE A 8 3.57 -10.70 -6.45
C PHE A 8 4.09 -12.09 -6.81
N LEU A 9 4.23 -12.97 -5.83
CA LEU A 9 4.69 -14.35 -6.01
C LEU A 9 3.70 -15.32 -5.36
N SER A 10 3.29 -16.35 -6.11
CA SER A 10 2.64 -17.54 -5.55
C SER A 10 3.68 -18.65 -5.43
N GLU A 11 3.95 -19.09 -4.20
CA GLU A 11 4.80 -20.27 -3.96
C GLU A 11 3.98 -21.55 -4.10
N ASN A 12 2.73 -21.51 -3.63
CA ASN A 12 1.71 -22.53 -3.80
C ASN A 12 0.31 -21.94 -3.55
N LYS A 13 -0.75 -22.75 -3.64
CA LYS A 13 -2.14 -22.32 -3.48
C LYS A 13 -2.49 -21.68 -2.11
N GLN A 14 -1.63 -21.82 -1.12
CA GLN A 14 -1.81 -21.33 0.25
C GLN A 14 -0.73 -20.35 0.69
N ASN A 15 0.26 -20.05 -0.15
CA ASN A 15 1.39 -19.20 0.18
C ASN A 15 1.63 -18.18 -0.92
N TYR A 16 1.26 -16.93 -0.64
CA TYR A 16 1.47 -15.80 -1.51
C TYR A 16 2.36 -14.77 -0.80
N ASN A 17 3.28 -14.17 -1.54
CA ASN A 17 4.15 -13.11 -1.05
C ASN A 17 4.00 -11.89 -1.94
N VAL A 18 3.77 -10.73 -1.32
CA VAL A 18 3.88 -9.43 -1.97
C VAL A 18 5.06 -8.71 -1.37
N SER A 19 6.05 -8.41 -2.20
CA SER A 19 7.25 -7.70 -1.78
C SER A 19 7.37 -6.35 -2.47
N ARG A 20 7.96 -5.39 -1.77
CA ARG A 20 8.28 -4.07 -2.31
C ARG A 20 9.74 -3.74 -2.05
N GLN A 21 10.42 -3.36 -3.11
CA GLN A 21 11.79 -2.87 -3.08
C GLN A 21 11.81 -1.42 -3.53
N TRP A 22 12.28 -0.53 -2.66
CA TRP A 22 12.43 0.88 -3.00
C TRP A 22 13.69 1.12 -3.82
N SER A 23 13.70 2.21 -4.58
CA SER A 23 14.94 2.67 -5.20
C SER A 23 16.00 2.97 -4.14
N PHE A 24 17.26 2.63 -4.43
CA PHE A 24 18.39 2.82 -3.51
C PHE A 24 18.51 4.26 -3.00
N ASN A 25 18.10 5.25 -3.81
CA ASN A 25 18.18 6.67 -3.44
C ASN A 25 17.15 7.11 -2.38
N LYS A 26 16.15 6.28 -2.05
CA LYS A 26 15.07 6.62 -1.12
C LYS A 26 15.39 6.29 0.34
N ASN A 27 16.38 5.43 0.61
CA ASN A 27 16.72 4.95 1.96
C ASN A 27 15.51 4.43 2.77
N LEU A 28 14.53 3.81 2.08
CA LEU A 28 13.35 3.21 2.69
C LEU A 28 13.53 1.69 2.80
N PRO A 29 12.97 1.04 3.83
CA PRO A 29 13.10 -0.40 4.04
C PRO A 29 12.33 -1.20 2.99
N ASN A 30 12.92 -2.32 2.55
CA ASN A 30 12.19 -3.30 1.77
C ASN A 30 11.08 -3.92 2.62
N LEU A 31 9.97 -4.26 1.98
CA LEU A 31 8.78 -4.81 2.63
C LEU A 31 8.50 -6.18 2.03
N ASP A 32 8.14 -7.12 2.89
CA ASP A 32 7.70 -8.47 2.50
C ASP A 32 6.45 -8.82 3.30
N SER A 33 5.33 -9.03 2.59
CA SER A 33 4.02 -9.31 3.17
C SER A 33 3.55 -10.70 2.72
N LYS A 34 3.35 -11.61 3.68
CA LYS A 34 2.92 -12.99 3.42
C LYS A 34 1.41 -13.15 3.64
N PHE A 35 0.77 -13.89 2.75
CA PHE A 35 -0.67 -14.11 2.74
C PHE A 35 -1.01 -15.58 2.51
N SER A 36 -2.04 -16.07 3.19
CA SER A 36 -2.57 -17.42 3.03
C SER A 36 -3.64 -17.56 1.96
N HIS A 37 -4.20 -16.44 1.51
CA HIS A 37 -5.30 -16.38 0.53
C HIS A 37 -4.89 -15.49 -0.65
N ASN A 38 -5.13 -15.98 -1.86
CA ASN A 38 -4.83 -15.28 -3.11
C ASN A 38 -5.54 -13.93 -3.21
N GLU A 39 -6.83 -13.87 -2.89
CA GLU A 39 -7.63 -12.66 -3.03
C GLU A 39 -7.08 -11.51 -2.18
N THR A 40 -6.74 -11.80 -0.92
CA THR A 40 -6.13 -10.82 -0.01
C THR A 40 -4.76 -10.37 -0.50
N ALA A 41 -3.93 -11.31 -0.98
CA ALA A 41 -2.62 -11.00 -1.53
C ALA A 41 -2.73 -10.10 -2.78
N LEU A 42 -3.66 -10.43 -3.67
CA LEU A 42 -3.90 -9.69 -4.91
C LEU A 42 -4.42 -8.29 -4.62
N MET A 43 -5.36 -8.15 -3.69
CA MET A 43 -5.85 -6.85 -3.25
C MET A 43 -4.74 -5.99 -2.66
N HIS A 44 -3.92 -6.57 -1.77
CA HIS A 44 -2.77 -5.87 -1.21
C HIS A 44 -1.78 -5.44 -2.29
N PHE A 45 -1.46 -6.31 -3.26
CA PHE A 45 -0.63 -5.96 -4.40
C PHE A 45 -1.22 -4.78 -5.19
N LEU A 46 -2.49 -4.84 -5.56
CA LEU A 46 -3.15 -3.80 -6.37
C LEU A 46 -3.30 -2.45 -5.66
N GLN A 47 -3.35 -2.45 -4.32
CA GLN A 47 -3.30 -1.24 -3.50
C GLN A 47 -1.88 -0.68 -3.36
N ASN A 48 -0.84 -1.51 -3.54
CA ASN A 48 0.56 -1.17 -3.33
C ASN A 48 1.41 -1.19 -4.60
N VAL A 49 0.80 -1.16 -5.78
CA VAL A 49 1.49 -0.84 -7.03
C VAL A 49 1.51 0.65 -7.28
N ASP A 50 2.58 1.13 -7.89
CA ASP A 50 2.70 2.51 -8.35
C ASP A 50 1.60 2.83 -9.37
N VAL A 51 0.89 3.93 -9.15
CA VAL A 51 -0.10 4.44 -10.09
C VAL A 51 0.55 5.55 -10.92
N ILE A 52 0.61 5.36 -12.24
CA ILE A 52 1.03 6.41 -13.17
C ILE A 52 -0.05 7.50 -13.14
N LYS A 53 0.35 8.77 -13.04
CA LYS A 53 -0.57 9.93 -13.11
C LYS A 53 -1.17 10.05 -14.50
N VAL A 54 -2.21 9.27 -14.76
CA VAL A 54 -3.11 9.36 -15.91
C VAL A 54 -4.54 9.45 -15.39
N HIS A 55 -5.51 9.69 -16.26
CA HIS A 55 -6.91 9.78 -15.86
C HIS A 55 -7.35 8.51 -15.10
N ASP A 56 -8.09 8.65 -14.00
CA ASP A 56 -8.49 7.53 -13.11
C ASP A 56 -9.17 6.39 -13.87
N GLU A 57 -9.94 6.71 -14.92
CA GLU A 57 -10.56 5.71 -15.79
C GLU A 57 -9.57 4.80 -16.51
N VAL A 58 -8.41 5.33 -16.90
CA VAL A 58 -7.35 4.55 -17.57
C VAL A 58 -6.69 3.62 -16.56
N ILE A 59 -6.42 4.11 -15.36
CA ILE A 59 -5.89 3.30 -14.24
C ILE A 59 -6.87 2.17 -13.92
N ASN A 60 -8.16 2.47 -13.83
CA ASN A 60 -9.19 1.47 -13.54
C ASN A 60 -9.28 0.40 -14.60
N ARG A 61 -9.25 0.79 -15.88
CA ARG A 61 -9.26 -0.17 -16.98
C ARG A 61 -8.03 -1.07 -16.97
N ALA A 62 -6.85 -0.51 -16.74
CA ALA A 62 -5.61 -1.28 -16.66
C ALA A 62 -5.62 -2.26 -15.47
N LYS A 63 -6.00 -1.78 -14.26
CA LYS A 63 -6.13 -2.63 -13.08
C LYS A 63 -7.13 -3.75 -13.32
N LYS A 64 -8.31 -3.42 -13.84
CA LYS A 64 -9.34 -4.42 -14.17
C LYS A 64 -8.82 -5.47 -15.15
N PHE A 65 -8.18 -5.05 -16.24
CA PHE A 65 -7.63 -5.98 -17.22
C PHE A 65 -6.61 -6.96 -16.58
N CYS A 66 -5.68 -6.44 -15.78
CA CYS A 66 -4.69 -7.28 -15.10
C CYS A 66 -5.32 -8.21 -14.07
N SER A 67 -6.29 -7.71 -13.29
CA SER A 67 -7.03 -8.52 -12.32
C SER A 67 -7.83 -9.62 -13.02
N ASP A 68 -8.62 -9.29 -14.03
CA ASP A 68 -9.46 -10.24 -14.78
C ASP A 68 -8.59 -11.38 -15.36
N PHE A 69 -7.43 -11.04 -15.95
CA PHE A 69 -6.47 -12.04 -16.46
C PHE A 69 -5.94 -12.97 -15.36
N PHE A 70 -5.58 -12.42 -14.19
CA PHE A 70 -5.11 -13.22 -13.05
C PHE A 70 -6.22 -14.14 -12.51
N LEU A 71 -7.44 -13.61 -12.34
CA LEU A 71 -8.58 -14.36 -11.84
C LEU A 71 -8.93 -15.54 -12.76
N GLU A 72 -8.82 -15.36 -14.07
CA GLU A 72 -9.01 -16.42 -15.06
C GLU A 72 -7.97 -17.54 -14.89
N GLN A 73 -6.69 -17.19 -14.77
CA GLN A 73 -5.60 -18.16 -14.55
C GLN A 73 -5.78 -18.95 -13.25
N GLU A 74 -6.20 -18.27 -12.18
CA GLU A 74 -6.40 -18.87 -10.86
C GLU A 74 -7.79 -19.50 -10.66
N LYS A 75 -8.68 -19.41 -11.65
CA LYS A 75 -10.06 -19.94 -11.63
C LYS A 75 -10.91 -19.38 -10.47
N ILE A 76 -10.83 -18.07 -10.26
CA ILE A 76 -11.58 -17.33 -9.22
C ILE A 76 -12.74 -16.60 -9.89
N SER A 77 -13.98 -16.87 -9.48
CA SER A 77 -15.19 -16.33 -10.13
C SER A 77 -15.82 -15.11 -9.45
N ASP A 78 -15.55 -14.87 -8.17
CA ASP A 78 -16.32 -13.91 -7.33
C ASP A 78 -15.46 -12.80 -6.71
N PHE A 79 -14.55 -12.20 -7.47
CA PHE A 79 -13.70 -11.12 -6.98
C PHE A 79 -14.32 -9.73 -7.19
N LYS A 80 -14.50 -8.97 -6.11
CA LYS A 80 -15.03 -7.59 -6.16
C LYS A 80 -13.89 -6.58 -6.27
N THR A 81 -13.86 -5.85 -7.38
CA THR A 81 -12.84 -4.85 -7.72
C THR A 81 -13.14 -3.43 -7.21
N ASP A 82 -14.26 -3.23 -6.51
CA ASP A 82 -14.83 -1.90 -6.23
C ASP A 82 -13.95 -1.01 -5.31
N SER A 83 -12.90 -1.57 -4.71
CA SER A 83 -12.05 -0.90 -3.72
C SER A 83 -10.62 -0.58 -4.21
N PHE A 84 -10.37 -0.57 -5.53
CA PHE A 84 -9.03 -0.28 -6.05
C PHE A 84 -8.50 1.13 -5.78
N HIS A 85 -9.35 2.05 -5.30
CA HIS A 85 -9.00 3.43 -5.02
C HIS A 85 -8.75 3.67 -3.55
N ASN A 86 -7.48 3.64 -3.16
CA ASN A 86 -7.04 4.31 -1.95
C ASN A 86 -6.35 5.62 -2.35
N LYS A 87 -6.85 6.77 -1.88
CA LYS A 87 -6.26 8.08 -2.18
C LYS A 87 -4.78 8.14 -1.79
N LEU A 88 -4.40 7.41 -0.74
CA LEU A 88 -3.03 7.33 -0.25
C LEU A 88 -2.12 6.45 -1.12
N GLN A 89 -2.66 5.66 -2.06
CA GLN A 89 -1.83 4.87 -2.99
C GLN A 89 -0.92 5.77 -3.82
N SER A 90 -1.40 6.96 -4.19
CA SER A 90 -0.59 7.98 -4.87
C SER A 90 0.54 8.56 -4.00
N GLY A 91 0.43 8.39 -2.68
CA GLY A 91 1.34 8.90 -1.65
C GLY A 91 2.47 7.94 -1.26
N LEU A 92 2.53 6.75 -1.85
CA LEU A 92 3.54 5.76 -1.49
C LEU A 92 4.96 6.33 -1.68
N GLY A 93 5.80 6.22 -0.65
CA GLY A 93 7.16 6.74 -0.63
C GLY A 93 7.27 8.28 -0.52
N ILE A 94 6.16 8.95 -0.22
CA ILE A 94 6.07 10.39 0.07
C ILE A 94 5.89 10.59 1.58
N GLU A 95 6.34 11.73 2.08
CA GLU A 95 6.15 12.12 3.47
C GLU A 95 4.67 12.43 3.76
N VAL A 96 4.19 11.99 4.91
CA VAL A 96 2.82 12.12 5.37
C VAL A 96 2.79 12.66 6.79
N ASN A 97 1.73 13.41 7.10
CA ASN A 97 1.40 13.81 8.46
C ASN A 97 0.46 12.77 9.07
N ILE A 98 0.71 12.44 10.34
CA ILE A 98 -0.14 11.57 11.15
C ILE A 98 -0.81 12.45 12.21
N TYR A 99 -2.14 12.46 12.22
CA TYR A 99 -2.96 13.25 13.13
C TYR A 99 -3.48 12.41 14.30
N ASP A 100 -3.71 13.08 15.43
CA ASP A 100 -4.35 12.46 16.58
C ASP A 100 -5.75 11.96 16.24
N HIS A 101 -6.15 10.85 16.86
CA HIS A 101 -7.48 10.28 16.62
C HIS A 101 -8.61 11.24 17.04
N ASN A 102 -8.44 11.91 18.17
CA ASN A 102 -9.45 12.76 18.80
C ASN A 102 -9.35 14.21 18.32
N ASN A 103 -8.17 14.65 17.89
CA ASN A 103 -7.93 15.99 17.39
C ASN A 103 -7.28 15.97 15.98
N LYS A 104 -8.10 16.21 14.96
CA LYS A 104 -7.67 16.20 13.55
C LYS A 104 -6.72 17.33 13.16
N ASP A 105 -6.53 18.34 14.00
CA ASP A 105 -5.60 19.44 13.75
C ASP A 105 -4.25 19.23 14.46
N LEU A 106 -4.16 18.22 15.34
CA LEU A 106 -2.94 17.89 16.08
C LEU A 106 -2.11 16.84 15.32
N ILE A 107 -0.94 17.22 14.83
CA ILE A 107 0.04 16.30 14.24
C ILE A 107 0.79 15.59 15.36
N ILE A 108 0.69 14.27 15.44
CA ILE A 108 1.39 13.45 16.42
C ILE A 108 2.73 12.92 15.88
N ALA A 109 2.82 12.69 14.57
CA ALA A 109 4.05 12.22 13.93
C ALA A 109 4.10 12.59 12.44
N LYS A 110 5.30 12.49 11.86
CA LYS A 110 5.54 12.54 10.42
C LYS A 110 6.40 11.36 9.99
N GLY A 111 6.25 10.95 8.75
CA GLY A 111 7.02 9.84 8.22
C GLY A 111 6.74 9.56 6.75
N HIS A 112 7.41 8.55 6.20
CA HIS A 112 7.22 8.14 4.81
C HIS A 112 6.20 7.01 4.72
N LEU A 113 5.19 7.18 3.87
CA LEU A 113 4.17 6.15 3.65
C LEU A 113 4.78 4.94 2.91
N LEU A 114 4.75 3.78 3.54
CA LEU A 114 5.41 2.57 3.03
C LEU A 114 4.46 1.67 2.24
N GLN A 115 3.33 1.31 2.86
CA GLN A 115 2.34 0.41 2.29
C GLN A 115 0.95 0.60 2.91
N LEU A 116 -0.06 0.13 2.19
CA LEU A 116 -1.47 0.16 2.56
C LEU A 116 -1.94 -1.26 2.92
N PHE A 117 -2.75 -1.37 3.97
CA PHE A 117 -3.43 -2.58 4.41
C PHE A 117 -4.89 -2.23 4.70
N ASP A 118 -5.82 -2.47 3.78
CA ASP A 118 -7.25 -2.21 3.96
C ASP A 118 -7.58 -0.85 4.62
N ASP A 119 -7.78 -0.81 5.95
CA ASP A 119 -8.12 0.36 6.75
C ASP A 119 -6.94 1.03 7.47
N GLN A 120 -5.74 0.46 7.32
CA GLN A 120 -4.49 0.91 7.92
C GLN A 120 -3.40 1.18 6.86
N VAL A 121 -2.38 1.92 7.29
CA VAL A 121 -1.19 2.20 6.51
C VAL A 121 0.04 2.05 7.36
N GLN A 122 1.13 1.55 6.79
CA GLN A 122 2.42 1.54 7.46
C GLN A 122 3.23 2.76 7.07
N VAL A 123 3.82 3.42 8.05
CA VAL A 123 4.62 4.62 7.90
C VAL A 123 5.96 4.41 8.58
N GLN A 124 7.06 4.78 7.90
CA GLN A 124 8.36 4.93 8.54
C GLN A 124 8.44 6.30 9.21
N ILE A 125 8.40 6.34 10.54
CA ILE A 125 8.42 7.57 11.32
C ILE A 125 9.78 8.26 11.17
N SER A 126 9.75 9.51 10.69
CA SER A 126 10.92 10.40 10.59
C SER A 126 10.96 11.41 11.74
N GLN A 127 9.79 11.82 12.23
CA GLN A 127 9.64 12.77 13.34
C GLN A 127 8.48 12.32 14.22
N ASN A 128 8.73 12.24 15.53
CA ASN A 128 7.71 11.84 16.49
C ASN A 128 7.64 12.86 17.62
N HIS A 129 6.44 13.28 18.00
CA HIS A 129 6.24 14.09 19.20
C HIS A 129 6.26 13.22 20.47
N PHE A 130 6.11 11.89 20.34
CA PHE A 130 6.18 10.93 21.43
C PHE A 130 7.21 9.84 21.12
N PRO A 131 8.28 9.65 21.90
CA PRO A 131 9.31 8.67 21.58
C PRO A 131 8.71 7.26 21.51
N ALA A 132 8.90 6.59 20.37
CA ALA A 132 8.51 5.21 20.15
C ALA A 132 9.71 4.44 19.61
N ASP A 133 9.93 3.22 20.12
CA ASP A 133 11.09 2.41 19.79
C ASP A 133 11.06 1.85 18.35
N ASN A 134 9.87 1.83 17.72
CA ASN A 134 9.68 1.29 16.38
C ASN A 134 9.67 2.39 15.31
N LEU A 135 10.63 2.30 14.39
CA LEU A 135 10.73 3.17 13.21
C LEU A 135 9.58 2.97 12.21
N ILE A 136 8.95 1.79 12.16
CA ILE A 136 7.81 1.51 11.28
C ILE A 136 6.57 1.25 12.14
N GLN A 137 5.50 1.97 11.88
CA GLN A 137 4.26 1.88 12.64
C GLN A 137 3.04 1.88 11.73
N ALA A 138 1.97 1.22 12.18
CA ALA A 138 0.69 1.17 11.48
C ALA A 138 -0.28 2.21 12.04
N PHE A 139 -0.95 2.95 11.15
CA PHE A 139 -1.95 3.95 11.50
C PHE A 139 -3.23 3.74 10.69
N PRO A 140 -4.42 3.98 11.25
CA PRO A 140 -5.64 4.07 10.47
C PRO A 140 -5.52 5.05 9.30
N VAL A 141 -6.02 4.70 8.11
CA VAL A 141 -6.01 5.55 6.91
C VAL A 141 -6.55 6.95 7.19
N LYS A 142 -7.56 7.07 8.05
CA LYS A 142 -8.21 8.34 8.42
C LYS A 142 -7.32 9.31 9.19
N GLN A 143 -6.23 8.81 9.78
CA GLN A 143 -5.26 9.62 10.54
C GLN A 143 -4.12 10.13 9.66
N VAL A 144 -3.99 9.65 8.42
CA VAL A 144 -2.85 9.94 7.56
C VAL A 144 -3.25 10.84 6.41
N ALA A 145 -2.53 11.95 6.25
CA ALA A 145 -2.71 12.85 5.12
C ALA A 145 -1.37 13.08 4.40
N LEU A 146 -1.44 13.16 3.07
CA LEU A 146 -0.31 13.57 2.24
C LEU A 146 0.00 15.05 2.51
N ILE A 147 1.29 15.39 2.50
CA ILE A 147 1.79 16.78 2.64
C ILE A 147 1.67 17.53 1.32
#